data_AF-A0A2W7BF63-F1
#
_entry.id   AF-A0A2W7BF63-F1
#
_cell.length_a   1.000
_cell.length_b   1.000
_cell.length_c   1.000
_cell.angle_alpha   90.00
_cell.angle_beta   90.00
_cell.angle_gamma   90.00
#
_symmetry.space_group_name_H-M   'P 1'
#
loop_
_entity.id
_entity.type
_entity.pdbx_description
1 polymer ?
#
loop_
_entity_poly.entity_id
_entity_poly.type
_entity_poly.pdbx_seq_one_letter_code
_entity_poly.pdbx_strand_id
1 'polypeptide(L)' 'MRFEWNESKAARNVLKHRVSFEEAKTVFDAPLYVDFYNPDHFWQGLGQKD' A
#
# COMPACT_ATOMS: atom_id res chain seq x y z
N MET A 1 0.43 12.07 5.24
CA MET A 1 1.06 11.44 4.06
C MET A 1 0.12 11.61 2.85
N ARG A 2 0.61 11.67 1.60
CA ARG A 2 -0.27 11.74 0.41
C ARG A 2 -0.31 10.36 -0.26
N PHE A 3 -1.51 9.88 -0.57
CA PHE A 3 -1.73 8.58 -1.18
C PHE A 3 -2.47 8.73 -2.50
N GLU A 4 -2.13 7.87 -3.46
CA GLU A 4 -2.84 7.71 -4.72
C GLU A 4 -2.88 6.24 -5.11
N TRP A 5 -3.90 5.85 -5.85
CA TRP A 5 -4.01 4.50 -6.39
C TRP A 5 -4.86 4.49 -7.65
N ASN A 6 -4.64 3.46 -8.47
CA ASN A 6 -5.51 3.18 -9.59
C ASN A 6 -6.88 2.68 -9.10
N GLU A 7 -7.96 3.23 -9.67
CA GLU A 7 -9.34 2.92 -9.28
C GLU A 7 -9.71 1.44 -9.47
N SER A 8 -9.32 0.85 -10.61
CA SER A 8 -9.55 -0.58 -10.89
C SER A 8 -8.81 -1.49 -9.91
N LYS A 9 -7.66 -1.06 -9.37
CA LYS A 9 -6.96 -1.77 -8.29
C LYS A 9 -7.73 -1.61 -6.97
N ALA A 10 -8.21 -0.42 -6.64
CA ALA A 10 -8.97 -0.17 -5.42
C ALA A 10 -10.25 -1.03 -5.37
N ALA A 11 -10.99 -1.10 -6.48
CA ALA A 11 -12.19 -1.94 -6.58
C ALA A 11 -11.86 -3.43 -6.34
N ARG A 12 -10.81 -3.95 -7.00
CA ARG A 12 -10.36 -5.34 -6.80
C ARG A 12 -9.85 -5.60 -5.38
N ASN A 13 -9.23 -4.61 -4.75
CA ASN A 13 -8.73 -4.73 -3.38
C ASN A 13 -9.88 -4.97 -2.40
N VAL A 14 -10.98 -4.22 -2.54
CA VAL A 14 -12.17 -4.41 -1.69
C VAL A 14 -12.74 -5.83 -1.85
N LEU A 15 -12.82 -6.33 -3.08
CA LEU A 15 -13.31 -7.70 -3.33
C LEU A 15 -12.40 -8.76 -2.69
N LYS A 16 -11.08 -8.59 -2.78
CA LYS A 16 -10.10 -9.58 -2.31
C LYS A 16 -9.87 -9.52 -0.79
N HIS A 17 -9.79 -8.32 -0.23
CA HIS A 17 -9.33 -8.07 1.13
C HIS A 17 -10.43 -7.54 2.06
N ARG A 18 -11.59 -7.18 1.52
CA ARG A 18 -12.76 -6.64 2.26
C ARG A 18 -12.48 -5.33 3.00
N VAL A 19 -11.38 -4.65 2.65
CA VAL A 19 -10.99 -3.35 3.20
C VAL A 19 -10.60 -2.46 2.03
N SER A 20 -11.07 -1.20 2.02
CA SER A 20 -10.71 -0.20 1.01
C SER A 20 -9.36 0.43 1.32
N PHE A 21 -8.69 1.02 0.32
CA PHE A 21 -7.49 1.81 0.58
C PHE A 21 -7.78 3.10 1.36
N GLU A 22 -8.99 3.66 1.21
CA GLU A 22 -9.45 4.79 2.02
C GLU A 22 -9.57 4.46 3.50
N GLU A 23 -9.99 3.24 3.84
CA GLU A 23 -10.02 2.77 5.23
C GLU A 23 -8.60 2.43 5.70
N ALA A 24 -7.86 1.67 4.91
CA ALA A 24 -6.52 1.22 5.29
C ALA A 24 -5.54 2.38 5.52
N LYS A 25 -5.67 3.50 4.79
CA LYS A 25 -4.77 4.65 4.97
C LYS A 25 -4.88 5.28 6.37
N THR A 26 -5.99 5.07 7.08
CA THR A 26 -6.19 5.67 8.42
C THR A 26 -5.21 5.12 9.45
N VAL A 27 -4.64 3.93 9.22
CA VAL A 27 -3.62 3.35 10.10
C VAL A 27 -2.38 4.23 10.22
N PHE A 28 -2.07 5.01 9.18
CA PHE A 28 -0.90 5.91 9.17
C PHE A 28 -1.10 7.16 10.05
N ASP A 29 -2.34 7.45 10.43
CA ASP A 29 -2.68 8.53 11.36
C ASP A 29 -2.87 8.02 12.80
N ALA A 30 -2.78 6.70 13.03
CA ALA A 30 -2.98 6.12 14.34
C ALA A 30 -1.83 6.46 15.30
N PRO A 31 -2.09 6.77 16.59
CA PRO A 31 -1.05 7.08 17.58
C PRO A 31 -0.05 5.95 17.82
N LEU A 32 -0.44 4.71 17.50
CA LEU A 32 0.38 3.50 17.63
C LEU A 32 0.99 3.06 16.30
N TYR A 33 0.92 3.90 15.27
CA TYR A 33 1.63 3.65 14.03
C TYR A 33 3.14 3.61 14.31
N VAL A 34 3.79 2.51 13.90
CA VAL A 34 5.25 2.36 13.99
C VAL A 34 5.76 2.00 12.61
N ASP A 35 6.68 2.83 12.10
CA ASP A 35 7.38 2.59 10.84
C ASP A 35 8.79 2.06 11.14
N PHE A 36 9.26 1.10 10.34
CA PHE A 36 10.58 0.51 10.47
C PHE A 36 11.34 0.65 9.15
N TYR A 37 12.37 1.49 9.15
CA TYR A 37 13.28 1.58 8.02
C TYR A 37 14.17 0.33 7.98
N ASN A 38 14.02 -0.50 6.94
CA ASN A 38 14.93 -1.59 6.64
C ASN A 38 15.78 -1.21 5.41
N PRO A 39 17.09 -0.93 5.57
CA PRO A 39 17.96 -0.54 4.46
C PRO A 39 18.15 -1.64 3.42
N ASP A 40 17.93 -2.91 3.75
CA ASP A 40 18.09 -4.05 2.83
C ASP A 40 16.82 -4.33 2.01
N HIS A 41 15.73 -3.61 2.27
CA HIS A 41 14.46 -3.71 1.53
C HIS A 41 14.55 -2.92 0.20
N PHE A 42 15.49 -3.30 -0.66
CA PHE A 42 15.55 -2.81 -2.03
C PHE A 42 14.45 -3.51 -2.87
N TRP A 43 13.65 -2.70 -3.54
CA TRP A 43 12.54 -3.12 -4.38
C TRP A 43 12.98 -4.08 -5.50
N GLN A 44 12.52 -5.34 -5.46
CA GLN A 44 12.47 -6.18 -6.66
C GLN A 44 11.20 -5.82 -7.45
N GLY A 45 11.27 -4.71 -8.18
CA GLY A 45 10.21 -4.24 -9.05
C GLY A 45 10.64 -4.30 -10.51
N LEU A 46 9.91 -5.11 -11.28
CA LEU A 46 9.86 -5.22 -12.75
C LEU A 46 10.94 -6.11 -13.38
N GLY A 47 10.48 -7.25 -13.92
CA GLY A 47 11.23 -8.02 -14.90
C GLY A 47 11.64 -7.12 -16.06
N GLN A 48 12.94 -7.16 -16.37
CA GLN A 48 13.44 -6.92 -17.72
C GLN A 48 12.64 -7.83 -18.66
N LYS A 49 11.73 -7.23 -19.42
CA LYS A 49 11.36 -7.76 -20.72
C LYS A 49 12.25 -7.03 -21.72
N ASP A 50 13.27 -7.74 -22.18
CA ASP A 50 13.84 -7.51 -23.49
C ASP A 50 12.77 -7.70 -24.58
#